data_AF-A0A1L4CYD5-F1
#
_entry.id   AF-A0A1L4CYD5-F1
#
_cell.length_a   1.000
_cell.length_b   1.000
_cell.length_c   1.000
_cell.angle_alpha   90.00
_cell.angle_beta   90.00
_cell.angle_gamma   90.00
#
_symmetry.space_group_name_H-M   'P 1'
#
loop_
_entity.id
_entity.type
_entity.pdbx_description
1 polymer ?
#
loop_
_entity_poly.entity_id
_entity_poly.type
_entity_poly.pdbx_seq_one_letter_code
_entity_poly.pdbx_strand_id
1 'polypeptide(L)'
;MKKIAVASLMLMSTSIFAHNLPVHSKWESDYVIGKSTHTLHVTSQSDAAVTVDPNSCFFNHLGIVAGCTLMGTATYSGKLDVKNVPANRMTLVYGLENSQFEVVHNLSDEASGFLRLLKVDNKGNVVDSVRLFKK
;
A
#
# COMPACT_ATOMS: atom_id res chain seq x y z
N MET A 1 -27.96 -53.98 8.76
CA MET A 1 -26.54 -53.53 8.63
C MET A 1 -26.54 -52.10 8.13
N LYS A 2 -26.12 -51.13 8.95
CA LYS A 2 -26.13 -49.70 8.64
C LYS A 2 -24.89 -49.34 7.82
N LYS A 3 -25.08 -48.77 6.62
CA LYS A 3 -23.98 -48.28 5.77
C LYS A 3 -23.58 -46.89 6.26
N ILE A 4 -22.36 -46.78 6.77
CA ILE A 4 -21.77 -45.51 7.20
C ILE A 4 -21.27 -44.79 5.93
N ALA A 5 -21.81 -43.60 5.69
CA ALA A 5 -21.35 -42.71 4.64
C ALA A 5 -19.99 -42.12 5.05
N VAL A 6 -18.95 -42.44 4.30
CA VAL A 6 -17.67 -41.72 4.36
C VAL A 6 -17.63 -40.84 3.12
N ALA A 7 -18.11 -39.60 3.26
CA ALA A 7 -17.96 -38.58 2.24
C ALA A 7 -16.75 -37.73 2.60
N SER A 8 -15.81 -37.75 1.67
CA SER A 8 -14.49 -37.15 1.68
C SER A 8 -14.41 -35.77 2.33
N LEU A 9 -13.46 -35.64 3.26
CA LEU A 9 -12.92 -34.38 3.73
C LEU A 9 -12.35 -33.62 2.51
N MET A 10 -13.09 -32.65 1.98
CA MET A 10 -12.57 -31.75 0.96
C MET A 10 -11.39 -31.01 1.57
N LEU A 11 -10.17 -31.31 1.09
CA LEU A 11 -9.01 -30.47 1.32
C LEU A 11 -9.35 -29.09 0.71
N MET A 12 -9.59 -28.12 1.58
CA MET A 12 -9.61 -26.71 1.22
C MET A 12 -8.25 -26.39 0.61
N SER A 13 -8.19 -26.30 -0.71
CA SER A 13 -7.00 -25.76 -1.39
C SER A 13 -6.82 -24.34 -0.89
N THR A 14 -5.78 -24.11 -0.08
CA THR A 14 -5.29 -22.77 0.20
C THR A 14 -4.77 -22.22 -1.12
N SER A 15 -5.65 -21.54 -1.86
CA SER A 15 -5.25 -20.76 -3.01
C SER A 15 -4.27 -19.72 -2.49
N ILE A 16 -3.00 -19.92 -2.81
CA ILE A 16 -1.97 -18.90 -2.71
C ILE A 16 -2.49 -17.76 -3.56
N PHE A 17 -2.95 -16.68 -2.94
CA PHE A 17 -3.41 -15.51 -3.66
C PHE A 17 -2.26 -15.07 -4.56
N ALA A 18 -2.46 -15.16 -5.88
CA ALA A 18 -1.50 -14.66 -6.84
C ALA A 18 -1.19 -13.20 -6.50
N HIS A 19 0.08 -12.82 -6.61
CA HIS A 19 0.48 -11.43 -6.49
C HIS A 19 -0.28 -10.61 -7.54
N ASN A 20 -1.18 -9.72 -7.10
CA ASN A 20 -2.06 -8.98 -8.00
C ASN A 20 -1.58 -7.55 -8.24
N LEU A 21 -0.60 -7.06 -7.49
CA LEU A 21 -0.08 -5.71 -7.69
C LEU A 21 0.51 -5.57 -9.10
N PRO A 22 0.14 -4.55 -9.90
CA PRO A 22 0.63 -4.42 -11.26
C PRO A 22 2.16 -4.23 -11.29
N VAL A 23 2.88 -5.13 -11.96
CA VAL A 23 4.34 -5.04 -12.13
C VAL A 23 4.73 -3.94 -13.11
N HIS A 24 5.95 -3.42 -12.98
CA HIS A 24 6.48 -2.30 -13.78
C HIS A 24 5.55 -1.08 -13.80
N SER A 25 4.91 -0.81 -12.67
CA SER A 25 3.94 0.27 -12.54
C SER A 25 4.44 1.36 -11.60
N LYS A 26 4.02 2.59 -11.88
CA LYS A 26 4.30 3.75 -11.04
C LYS A 26 2.98 4.36 -10.58
N TRP A 27 2.89 4.63 -9.28
CA TRP A 27 1.73 5.23 -8.65
C TRP A 27 2.17 6.40 -7.81
N GLU A 28 1.42 7.51 -7.88
CA GLU A 28 1.78 8.74 -7.18
C GLU A 28 0.59 9.28 -6.39
N SER A 29 0.86 9.83 -5.22
CA SER A 29 -0.16 10.53 -4.45
C SER A 29 -0.48 11.89 -5.07
N ASP A 30 -1.67 12.40 -4.77
CA ASP A 30 -1.95 13.81 -4.96
C ASP A 30 -0.98 14.66 -4.14
N TYR A 31 -0.72 15.88 -4.63
CA TYR A 31 -0.06 16.90 -3.84
C TYR A 31 -1.05 17.51 -2.86
N VAL A 32 -0.78 17.36 -1.56
CA VAL A 32 -1.56 17.97 -0.49
C VAL A 32 -0.63 18.86 0.33
N ILE A 33 -1.00 20.12 0.49
CA ILE A 33 -0.24 21.12 1.25
C ILE A 33 -0.05 20.64 2.70
N GLY A 34 1.19 20.63 3.17
CA GLY A 34 1.56 20.16 4.52
C GLY A 34 1.55 18.64 4.69
N LYS A 35 1.37 17.89 3.60
CA LYS A 35 1.51 16.44 3.53
C LYS A 35 2.56 16.05 2.49
N SER A 36 3.43 15.10 2.85
CA SER A 36 4.42 14.55 1.92
C SER A 36 3.74 13.95 0.68
N THR A 37 4.37 14.08 -0.49
CA THR A 37 3.97 13.29 -1.65
C THR A 37 4.65 11.93 -1.61
N HIS A 38 3.97 10.92 -2.14
CA HIS A 38 4.42 9.54 -2.11
C HIS A 38 4.38 8.96 -3.51
N THR A 39 5.43 8.23 -3.89
CA THR A 39 5.51 7.50 -5.14
C THR A 39 5.80 6.05 -4.83
N LEU A 40 4.95 5.14 -5.31
CA LEU A 40 5.21 3.69 -5.33
C LEU A 40 5.67 3.30 -6.72
N HIS A 41 6.83 2.67 -6.80
CA HIS A 41 7.34 2.04 -8.02
C HIS A 41 7.42 0.54 -7.79
N VAL A 42 6.57 -0.21 -8.47
CA VAL A 42 6.55 -1.69 -8.43
C VAL A 42 7.46 -2.19 -9.55
N THR A 43 8.62 -2.73 -9.20
CA THR A 43 9.62 -3.13 -10.20
C THR A 43 9.47 -4.58 -10.61
N SER A 44 8.99 -5.45 -9.73
CA SER A 44 8.74 -6.88 -9.98
C SER A 44 7.56 -7.38 -9.14
N GLN A 45 7.24 -8.67 -9.23
CA GLN A 45 6.23 -9.29 -8.35
C GLN A 45 6.65 -9.33 -6.87
N SER A 46 7.94 -9.20 -6.60
CA SER A 46 8.49 -9.28 -5.25
C SER A 46 9.15 -8.00 -4.80
N ASP A 47 9.34 -7.00 -5.67
CA ASP A 47 10.17 -5.84 -5.37
C ASP A 47 9.44 -4.55 -5.68
N ALA A 48 9.57 -3.59 -4.76
CA ALA A 48 9.06 -2.24 -4.93
C ALA A 48 9.92 -1.21 -4.21
N ALA A 49 9.70 0.05 -4.57
CA ALA A 49 10.27 1.20 -3.89
C ALA A 49 9.19 2.24 -3.60
N VAL A 50 9.18 2.76 -2.38
CA VAL A 50 8.38 3.92 -1.98
C VAL A 50 9.31 5.11 -1.84
N THR A 51 9.07 6.16 -2.62
CA THR A 51 9.75 7.45 -2.46
C THR A 51 8.80 8.43 -1.80
N VAL A 52 9.28 9.08 -0.74
CA VAL A 52 8.57 10.10 0.02
C VAL A 52 9.25 11.42 -0.22
N ASP A 53 8.49 12.42 -0.63
CA ASP A 53 8.96 13.80 -0.73
C ASP A 53 8.19 14.67 0.28
N PRO A 54 8.73 14.84 1.51
CA PRO A 54 8.18 15.77 2.47
C PRO A 54 8.12 17.19 1.93
N ASN A 55 6.91 17.75 1.90
CA ASN A 55 6.75 19.19 1.79
C ASN A 55 6.79 19.82 3.19
N SER A 56 7.40 21.00 3.28
CA SER A 56 7.29 21.87 4.44
C SER A 56 6.70 23.18 3.99
N CYS A 57 5.71 23.65 4.73
CA CYS A 57 5.00 24.88 4.44
C CYS A 57 5.28 25.91 5.51
N PHE A 58 5.50 27.16 5.09
CA PHE A 58 5.63 28.30 5.99
C PHE A 58 4.38 29.15 5.93
N PHE A 59 4.01 29.70 7.08
CA PHE A 59 2.79 30.48 7.26
C PHE A 59 3.12 31.97 7.31
N ASN A 60 2.22 32.81 6.81
CA ASN A 60 2.33 34.26 7.02
C ASN A 60 1.95 34.62 8.48
N HIS A 61 2.04 35.90 8.81
CA HIS A 61 1.68 36.43 10.13
C HIS A 61 0.20 36.23 10.51
N LEU A 62 -0.66 35.87 9.55
CA LEU A 62 -2.08 35.55 9.76
C LEU A 62 -2.34 34.05 9.95
N GLY A 63 -1.30 33.20 9.91
CA GLY A 63 -1.43 31.74 10.00
C GLY A 63 -1.91 31.07 8.71
N ILE A 64 -1.87 31.76 7.57
CA ILE A 64 -2.22 31.23 6.24
C ILE A 64 -0.94 30.72 5.57
N VAL A 65 -1.01 29.59 4.85
CA VAL A 65 0.12 29.05 4.09
C VAL A 65 0.61 30.09 3.07
N ALA A 66 1.82 30.60 3.28
CA ALA A 66 2.46 31.59 2.41
C ALA A 66 3.26 30.93 1.28
N GLY A 67 3.70 29.70 1.49
CA GLY A 67 4.37 28.88 0.49
C GLY A 67 4.73 27.52 1.05
N CYS A 68 5.05 26.59 0.16
CA CYS A 68 5.57 25.27 0.51
C CYS A 68 6.80 24.97 -0.33
N THR A 69 7.77 24.29 0.26
CA THR A 69 8.95 23.77 -0.42
C THR A 69 9.05 22.28 -0.20
N LEU A 70 9.52 21.57 -1.22
CA LEU A 70 9.94 20.19 -1.08
C LEU A 70 11.28 20.18 -0.35
N MET A 71 11.40 19.33 0.66
CA MET A 71 12.55 19.31 1.57
C MET A 71 13.63 18.33 1.13
N GLY A 72 13.27 17.32 0.33
CA GLY A 72 14.19 16.30 -0.15
C GLY A 72 13.56 14.92 -0.11
N THR A 73 13.97 14.04 -1.03
CA THR A 73 13.37 12.73 -1.21
C THR A 73 14.03 11.66 -0.33
N ALA A 74 13.21 10.78 0.24
CA ALA A 74 13.65 9.56 0.92
C ALA A 74 13.05 8.34 0.23
N THR A 75 13.90 7.40 -0.19
CA THR A 75 13.47 6.18 -0.89
C THR A 75 13.68 4.95 -0.02
N TYR A 76 12.62 4.15 0.11
CA TYR A 76 12.58 2.88 0.81
C TYR A 76 12.37 1.79 -0.23
N SER A 77 13.37 0.93 -0.44
CA SER A 77 13.29 -0.19 -1.40
C SER A 77 13.37 -1.50 -0.64
N GLY A 78 12.60 -2.48 -1.07
CA GLY A 78 12.55 -3.77 -0.39
C GLY A 78 11.65 -4.76 -1.11
N LYS A 79 11.55 -5.94 -0.53
CA LYS A 79 10.63 -6.94 -1.02
C LYS A 79 9.21 -6.69 -0.52
N LEU A 80 8.24 -7.08 -1.33
CA LEU A 80 6.82 -7.10 -0.98
C LEU A 80 6.49 -8.45 -0.34
N ASP A 81 6.11 -8.43 0.93
CA ASP A 81 5.60 -9.59 1.65
C ASP A 81 4.07 -9.51 1.77
N VAL A 82 3.38 -10.60 1.45
CA VAL A 82 1.90 -10.64 1.53
C VAL A 82 1.49 -10.82 2.98
N LYS A 83 0.86 -9.81 3.56
CA LYS A 83 0.35 -9.88 4.92
C LYS A 83 -0.95 -10.66 4.97
N ASN A 84 -0.97 -11.69 5.81
CA ASN A 84 -2.18 -12.45 6.11
C ASN A 84 -3.06 -11.69 7.12
N VAL A 85 -3.75 -10.66 6.65
CA VAL A 85 -4.70 -9.88 7.44
C VAL A 85 -6.15 -10.22 7.05
N PRO A 86 -7.11 -10.19 7.99
CA PRO A 86 -8.52 -10.34 7.65
C PRO A 86 -8.97 -9.20 6.73
N ALA A 87 -9.14 -9.49 5.45
CA ALA A 87 -9.61 -8.55 4.45
C ALA A 87 -10.68 -9.20 3.55
N ASN A 88 -11.39 -8.38 2.76
CA ASN A 88 -12.29 -8.93 1.76
C ASN A 88 -11.48 -9.73 0.71
N ARG A 89 -12.13 -10.64 -0.03
CA ARG A 89 -11.46 -11.51 -1.01
C ARG A 89 -10.78 -10.76 -2.18
N MET A 90 -11.05 -9.47 -2.32
CA MET A 90 -10.53 -8.61 -3.38
C MET A 90 -9.37 -7.73 -2.91
N THR A 91 -9.00 -7.82 -1.63
CA THR A 91 -7.97 -6.97 -1.02
C THR A 91 -6.78 -7.82 -0.61
N LEU A 92 -5.61 -7.44 -1.07
CA LEU A 92 -4.33 -7.92 -0.60
C LEU A 92 -3.57 -6.77 0.05
N VAL A 93 -2.83 -7.08 1.11
CA VAL A 93 -1.98 -6.12 1.79
C VAL A 93 -0.54 -6.60 1.66
N TYR A 94 0.31 -5.75 1.11
CA TYR A 94 1.73 -6.00 0.93
C TYR A 94 2.51 -5.16 1.93
N GLY A 95 3.30 -5.79 2.80
CA GLY A 95 4.32 -5.09 3.57
C GLY A 95 5.58 -4.89 2.73
N LEU A 96 6.14 -3.69 2.75
CA LEU A 96 7.46 -3.46 2.16
C LEU A 96 8.54 -3.71 3.23
N GLU A 97 9.38 -4.72 3.01
CA GLU A 97 10.45 -5.10 3.93
C GLU A 97 11.35 -3.92 4.30
N ASN A 98 11.81 -3.90 5.56
CA ASN A 98 12.67 -2.84 6.11
C ASN A 98 12.08 -1.43 6.00
N SER A 99 10.76 -1.32 5.93
CA SER A 99 10.07 -0.04 5.88
C SER A 99 8.82 -0.02 6.75
N GLN A 100 8.27 1.18 6.92
CA GLN A 100 7.02 1.45 7.61
C GLN A 100 5.81 1.46 6.66
N PHE A 101 5.97 0.98 5.43
CA PHE A 101 4.95 1.11 4.40
C PHE A 101 4.26 -0.21 4.12
N GLU A 102 2.93 -0.12 3.99
CA GLU A 102 2.09 -1.21 3.49
C GLU A 102 1.28 -0.72 2.29
N VAL A 103 1.22 -1.53 1.25
CA VAL A 103 0.41 -1.28 0.06
C VAL A 103 -0.86 -2.11 0.17
N VAL A 104 -2.00 -1.43 0.24
CA VAL A 104 -3.31 -2.08 0.17
C VAL A 104 -3.76 -2.03 -1.29
N HIS A 105 -3.83 -3.21 -1.88
CA HIS A 105 -4.33 -3.41 -3.22
C HIS A 105 -5.72 -4.03 -3.16
N ASN A 106 -6.73 -3.22 -3.42
CA ASN A 106 -8.10 -3.67 -3.57
C ASN A 106 -8.48 -3.56 -5.06
N LEU A 107 -8.95 -4.65 -5.67
CA LEU A 107 -9.32 -4.68 -7.09
C LEU A 107 -10.44 -3.69 -7.46
N SER A 108 -11.32 -3.35 -6.52
CA SER A 108 -12.35 -2.31 -6.72
C SER A 108 -11.78 -0.90 -6.68
N ASP A 109 -10.79 -0.65 -5.81
CA ASP A 109 -10.08 0.63 -5.75
C ASP A 109 -9.23 0.81 -7.02
N GLU A 110 -8.56 -0.25 -7.49
CA GLU A 110 -7.80 -0.22 -8.75
C GLU A 110 -8.72 0.04 -9.95
N ALA A 111 -9.90 -0.59 -10.01
CA ALA A 111 -10.91 -0.28 -11.01
C ALA A 111 -11.38 1.19 -10.95
N SER A 112 -11.28 1.81 -9.76
CA SER A 112 -11.52 3.24 -9.54
C SER A 112 -10.28 4.11 -9.79
N GLY A 113 -9.18 3.51 -10.24
CA GLY A 113 -7.96 4.19 -10.68
C GLY A 113 -6.90 4.45 -9.60
N PHE A 114 -7.04 3.86 -8.40
CA PHE A 114 -6.09 4.11 -7.32
C PHE A 114 -5.75 2.88 -6.47
N LEU A 115 -4.61 2.96 -5.79
CA LEU A 115 -4.19 2.05 -4.71
C LEU A 115 -4.06 2.85 -3.41
N ARG A 116 -3.92 2.15 -2.28
CA ARG A 116 -3.67 2.82 -1.00
C ARG A 116 -2.30 2.46 -0.46
N LEU A 117 -1.57 3.48 -0.02
CA LEU A 117 -0.35 3.35 0.74
C LEU A 117 -0.65 3.70 2.20
N LEU A 118 -0.34 2.79 3.09
CA LEU A 118 -0.42 2.99 4.53
C LEU A 118 0.97 3.21 5.08
N LYS A 119 1.09 4.14 6.02
CA LYS A 119 2.23 4.26 6.91
C LYS A 119 1.84 3.65 8.25
N VAL A 120 2.58 2.67 8.73
CA VAL A 120 2.32 1.97 9.99
C VAL A 120 3.42 2.25 11.01
N ASP A 121 3.05 2.40 12.28
CA ASP A 121 4.01 2.56 13.37
C ASP A 121 4.61 1.20 13.82
N ASN A 122 5.56 1.25 14.77
CA ASN A 122 6.21 0.05 15.32
C ASN A 122 5.26 -0.87 16.10
N LYS A 123 4.02 -0.45 16.35
CA LYS A 123 2.97 -1.23 17.00
C LYS A 123 1.96 -1.80 15.99
N GLY A 124 2.14 -1.51 14.70
CA GLY A 124 1.24 -1.93 13.63
C GLY A 124 0.01 -1.03 13.46
N ASN A 125 -0.04 0.14 14.10
CA ASN A 125 -1.15 1.09 13.90
C ASN A 125 -0.92 1.91 12.65
N VAL A 126 -1.98 2.15 11.89
CA VAL A 126 -1.95 3.05 10.73
C VAL A 126 -1.87 4.49 11.21
N VAL A 127 -0.77 5.18 10.87
CA VAL A 127 -0.53 6.60 11.20
C VAL A 127 -0.78 7.54 10.03
N ASP A 128 -0.76 7.04 8.79
CA ASP A 128 -1.17 7.80 7.61
C ASP A 128 -1.73 6.86 6.54
N SER A 129 -2.61 7.37 5.70
CA SER A 129 -3.22 6.64 4.59
C SER A 129 -3.38 7.55 3.39
N VAL A 130 -2.71 7.18 2.30
CA VAL A 130 -2.60 8.01 1.10
C VAL A 130 -3.10 7.21 -0.10
N ARG A 131 -3.90 7.85 -0.96
CA ARG A 131 -4.28 7.26 -2.25
C ARG A 131 -3.15 7.51 -3.25
N LEU A 132 -2.80 6.49 -4.01
CA LEU A 132 -1.84 6.56 -5.09
C LEU A 132 -2.57 6.31 -6.41
N PHE A 133 -2.40 7.19 -7.38
CA PHE A 133 -3.01 7.12 -8.70
C PHE A 133 -1.99 6.69 -9.72
N LYS A 134 -2.43 5.94 -10.73
CA LYS A 134 -1.56 5.46 -11.79
C LYS A 134 -0.98 6.63 -12.58
N LYS A 135 0.32 6.59 -12.86
CA LYS A 135 1.01 7.53 -13.75
C LYS A 135 1.25 6.95 -15.14
#